data_AF-Q9UAT0-F1
#
_entry.id   AF-Q9UAT0-F1
#
_cell.length_a   1.000
_cell.length_b   1.000
_cell.length_c   1.000
_cell.angle_alpha   90.00
_cell.angle_beta   90.00
_cell.angle_gamma   90.00
#
_symmetry.space_group_name_H-M   'P 1'
#
loop_
_entity.id
_entity.type
_entity.pdbx_description
1 polymer ?
#
loop_
_entity_poly.entity_id
_entity_poly.type
_entity_poly.pdbx_seq_one_letter_code
_entity_poly.pdbx_strand_id
1 'polypeptide(L)' 'HTFVIFGASGDLAKKKIYPTLWWLYRDNLLPKSTKFCGYARSKLTIEELRAKCHQYMKV' A
#
# COMPACT_ATOMS: atom_id res chain seq x y z
N HIS A 1 -11.12 7.13 7.72
CA HIS A 1 -10.01 7.90 7.10
C HIS A 1 -9.69 7.31 5.75
N THR A 2 -9.49 8.14 4.72
CA THR A 2 -9.19 7.64 3.36
C THR A 2 -7.80 8.09 2.96
N PHE A 3 -6.91 7.13 2.75
CA PHE A 3 -5.56 7.38 2.25
C PHE A 3 -5.53 7.11 0.75
N VAL A 4 -5.27 8.17 -0.03
CA VAL A 4 -5.12 8.07 -1.49
C VAL A 4 -3.64 8.17 -1.84
N ILE A 5 -3.10 7.12 -2.46
CA ILE A 5 -1.70 7.03 -2.88
C ILE A 5 -1.65 7.31 -4.38
N PHE A 6 -1.27 8.52 -4.76
CA PHE A 6 -0.99 8.86 -6.14
C PHE A 6 0.39 8.34 -6.53
N GLY A 7 0.48 7.61 -7.64
CA GLY A 7 1.70 6.93 -8.04
C GLY A 7 1.91 5.59 -7.33
N ALA A 8 0.82 4.85 -7.08
CA ALA A 8 0.83 3.50 -6.50
C ALA A 8 1.77 2.52 -7.23
N SER A 9 2.02 2.73 -8.52
CA SER A 9 2.95 1.91 -9.31
C SER A 9 4.43 2.25 -9.12
N GLY A 10 4.75 3.36 -8.45
CA GLY A 10 6.10 3.86 -8.27
C GLY A 10 6.94 3.01 -7.32
N ASP A 11 8.26 3.11 -7.46
CA ASP A 11 9.21 2.33 -6.67
C ASP A 11 9.19 2.67 -5.19
N LEU A 12 9.02 3.96 -4.85
CA LEU A 12 8.91 4.41 -3.47
C LEU A 12 7.64 3.88 -2.80
N ALA A 13 6.53 3.82 -3.54
CA ALA A 13 5.26 3.32 -3.03
C ALA A 13 5.40 1.84 -2.63
N LYS A 14 5.96 1.02 -3.52
CA LYS A 14 6.18 -0.43 -3.31
C LYS A 14 7.15 -0.74 -2.17
N LYS A 15 8.26 -0.01 -2.09
CA LYS A 15 9.36 -0.30 -1.16
C LYS A 15 9.16 0.26 0.25
N LYS A 16 8.43 1.39 0.39
CA LYS A 16 8.26 2.06 1.69
C LYS A 16 6.80 2.31 2.07
N ILE A 17 6.00 2.93 1.21
CA ILE A 17 4.63 3.36 1.58
C ILE A 17 3.74 2.16 1.93
N TYR A 18 3.65 1.16 1.04
CA TYR A 18 2.79 -0.01 1.29
C TYR A 18 3.23 -0.85 2.50
N PRO A 19 4.53 -1.18 2.68
CA PRO A 19 4.99 -1.87 3.89
C PRO A 19 4.73 -1.10 5.18
N THR A 20 4.95 0.22 5.20
CA THR A 20 4.70 1.03 6.41
C THR A 20 3.22 1.11 6.74
N LEU A 21 2.34 1.27 5.74
CA LEU A 21 0.89 1.24 5.95
C LEU A 21 0.41 -0.11 6.47
N TRP A 22 1.00 -1.21 5.99
CA TRP A 22 0.73 -2.55 6.50
C TRP A 22 1.14 -2.70 7.97
N TRP A 23 2.33 -2.22 8.35
CA TRP A 23 2.76 -2.25 9.76
C TRP A 23 1.87 -1.42 10.68
N LEU A 24 1.51 -0.19 10.27
CA LEU A 24 0.58 0.66 11.03
C LEU A 24 -0.80 0.02 11.18
N TYR A 25 -1.26 -0.70 10.17
CA TYR A 25 -2.51 -1.46 10.21
C TYR A 25 -2.41 -2.66 11.15
N ARG A 26 -1.32 -3.43 11.07
CA ARG A 26 -1.04 -4.59 11.95
C ARG A 26 -0.97 -4.17 13.42
N ASP A 27 -0.32 -3.05 13.71
CA ASP A 27 -0.10 -2.57 15.08
C ASP A 27 -1.32 -1.81 15.64
N ASN A 28 -2.47 -1.83 14.94
CA ASN A 28 -3.72 -1.14 15.31
C ASN A 28 -3.58 0.36 15.60
N LEU A 29 -2.55 1.01 15.03
CA LEU A 29 -2.30 2.44 15.19
C LEU A 29 -3.19 3.29 14.25
N LEU A 30 -3.95 2.65 13.37
CA LEU A 30 -4.88 3.31 12.47
C LEU A 30 -6.33 3.15 12.95
N PRO A 31 -7.18 4.18 12.77
CA PRO A 31 -8.61 4.06 13.04
C PRO A 31 -9.25 2.90 12.26
N LYS A 32 -10.16 2.15 12.89
CA LYS A 32 -10.80 0.95 12.28
C LYS A 32 -11.51 1.22 10.94
N SER A 33 -11.90 2.47 10.66
CA SER A 33 -12.53 2.89 9.40
C SER A 33 -11.54 3.44 8.36
N THR A 34 -10.33 2.88 8.28
CA THR A 34 -9.31 3.33 7.33
C THR A 34 -9.44 2.61 5.99
N LYS A 35 -9.56 3.39 4.90
CA LYS A 35 -9.63 2.91 3.52
C LYS A 35 -8.38 3.34 2.77
N PHE A 36 -7.84 2.44 1.93
CA PHE A 36 -6.67 2.70 1.09
C PHE A 36 -7.07 2.67 -0.38
N CYS A 37 -6.78 3.74 -1.11
CA CYS A 37 -6.97 3.84 -2.55
C CYS A 37 -5.64 4.13 -3.23
N GLY A 38 -5.16 3.21 -4.07
CA GLY A 38 -4.00 3.46 -4.92
C GLY A 38 -4.43 3.95 -6.31
N TYR A 39 -3.81 5.01 -6.80
CA TYR A 39 -3.98 5.49 -8.17
C TYR A 39 -2.65 5.46 -8.92
N ALA A 40 -2.66 4.91 -10.14
CA ALA A 40 -1.52 4.88 -11.03
C ALA A 40 -1.95 5.01 -12.48
N ARG A 41 -1.07 5.57 -13.32
CA ARG A 41 -1.26 5.62 -14.78
C ARG A 41 -1.16 4.25 -15.44
N SER A 42 -0.42 3.33 -14.81
CA SER A 42 -0.22 1.97 -15.29
C SER A 42 -1.43 1.10 -14.97
N LYS A 43 -1.89 0.27 -15.92
CA LYS A 43 -2.85 -0.80 -15.63
C LYS A 43 -2.15 -1.81 -14.71
N LEU A 44 -2.66 -1.93 -13.49
CA LEU A 44 -2.19 -2.83 -12.45
C LEU A 44 -3.40 -3.41 -11.75
N THR A 45 -3.41 -4.73 -11.56
CA THR A 45 -4.41 -5.37 -10.71
C THR A 45 -3.99 -5.30 -9.25
N ILE A 46 -4.95 -5.48 -8.34
CA ILE A 46 -4.68 -5.50 -6.90
C ILE A 46 -3.74 -6.67 -6.55
N GLU A 47 -3.90 -7.81 -7.22
CA GLU A 47 -3.09 -9.00 -7.03
C GLU A 47 -1.62 -8.77 -7.44
N GLU A 48 -1.39 -8.18 -8.60
CA GLU A 48 -0.05 -7.82 -9.07
C GLU A 48 0.62 -6.79 -8.17
N LEU A 49 -0.15 -5.80 -7.70
CA LEU A 49 0.35 -4.81 -6.74
C LEU A 49 0.76 -5.49 -5.44
N ARG A 50 -0.07 -6.41 -4.92
CA ARG A 50 0.20 -7.16 -3.69
C ARG A 50 1.45 -8.02 -3.85
N ALA A 51 1.59 -8.76 -4.94
CA ALA A 51 2.78 -9.56 -5.23
C ALA A 51 4.06 -8.71 -5.27
N LYS A 52 3.99 -7.54 -5.95
CA LYS A 52 5.12 -6.60 -6.03
C LYS A 52 5.47 -5.95 -4.68
N CYS A 53 4.51 -5.77 -3.79
CA CYS A 53 4.76 -5.21 -2.45
C CYS A 53 5.20 -6.30 -1.46
N HIS A 54 4.77 -7.55 -1.64
CA HIS A 54 5.02 -8.64 -0.72
C HIS A 54 6.51 -8.88 -0.48
N GLN A 55 7.34 -8.78 -1.53
CA GLN A 55 8.80 -8.91 -1.43
C GLN A 55 9.46 -7.86 -0.50
N TYR A 56 8.81 -6.71 -0.30
CA TYR A 56 9.31 -5.61 0.55
C TYR A 56 8.61 -5.54 1.90
N MET A 57 7.50 -6.27 2.05
CA MET A 57 6.86 -6.51 3.33
C MET A 57 7.70 -7.56 4.07
N LYS A 58 8.65 -7.10 4.89
CA LYS A 58 9.31 -7.94 5.90
C LYS A 58 8.24 -8.29 6.93
N VAL A 59 7.53 -9.39 6.71
CA VAL A 59 6.54 -9.94 7.64
C VAL A 59 7.25 -10.80 8.67
#